data_AF-A0A2G6L2R8-F1
#
_entry.id   AF-A0A2G6L2R8-F1
#
_cell.length_a   1.000
_cell.length_b   1.000
_cell.length_c   1.000
_cell.angle_alpha   90.00
_cell.angle_beta   90.00
_cell.angle_gamma   90.00
#
_symmetry.space_group_name_H-M   'P 1'
#
loop_
_entity.id
_entity.type
_entity.pdbx_description
1 polymer ?
#
loop_
_entity_poly.entity_id
_entity_poly.type
_entity_poly.pdbx_seq_one_letter_code
_entity_poly.pdbx_strand_id
1 'polypeptide(L)' 'MKHNAPQDSQFIPAKRLSTNKSNEALKQISAKAVLSADMHRAASLDGESPCITRLIQQHHNLAAAVETEIILRSIFNH' A
#
# COMPACT_ATOMS: atom_id res chain seq x y z
N MET A 1 -32.54 22.20 10.36
CA MET A 1 -31.18 21.64 10.36
C MET A 1 -30.98 20.94 9.03
N LYS A 2 -30.08 21.41 8.17
CA LYS A 2 -29.81 20.80 6.85
C LYS A 2 -28.84 19.64 7.08
N HIS A 3 -29.27 18.41 6.76
CA HIS A 3 -28.37 17.26 6.72
C HIS A 3 -27.41 17.46 5.55
N ASN A 4 -26.13 17.74 5.84
CA ASN A 4 -25.06 17.64 4.85
C ASN A 4 -24.86 16.15 4.56
N ALA A 5 -25.42 15.66 3.45
CA ALA A 5 -25.04 14.36 2.90
C ALA A 5 -23.53 14.38 2.59
N PRO A 6 -22.79 13.29 2.86
CA PRO A 6 -21.38 13.26 2.55
C PRO A 6 -21.22 13.34 1.03
N GLN A 7 -20.52 14.37 0.55
CA GLN A 7 -20.07 14.46 -0.85
C GLN A 7 -18.95 13.45 -1.17
N ASP A 8 -18.67 12.51 -0.26
CA ASP A 8 -17.48 11.65 -0.28
C ASP A 8 -17.67 10.29 -0.97
N SER A 9 -18.84 10.02 -1.57
CA SER A 9 -19.06 8.75 -2.30
C SER A 9 -18.63 8.81 -3.76
N GLN A 10 -17.65 9.66 -4.10
CA GLN A 10 -17.08 9.67 -5.44
C GLN A 10 -16.26 8.39 -5.65
N PHE A 11 -16.62 7.62 -6.68
CA PHE A 11 -15.82 6.47 -7.09
C PHE A 11 -14.41 6.94 -7.48
N ILE A 12 -13.40 6.51 -6.74
CA ILE A 12 -11.99 6.72 -7.10
C ILE A 12 -11.50 5.46 -7.80
N PRO A 13 -11.22 5.52 -9.12
CA PRO A 13 -10.71 4.36 -9.85
C PRO A 13 -9.38 3.89 -9.25
N ALA A 14 -9.24 2.58 -9.06
CA ALA A 14 -7.96 1.99 -8.70
C ALA A 14 -6.93 2.27 -9.81
N LYS A 15 -5.77 2.80 -9.44
CA LYS A 15 -4.68 3.11 -10.38
C LYS A 15 -3.82 1.87 -10.60
N ARG A 16 -3.69 1.43 -11.86
CA ARG A 16 -2.77 0.35 -12.25
C ARG A 16 -1.34 0.70 -11.87
N LEU A 17 -0.60 -0.26 -11.34
CA LEU A 17 0.83 -0.12 -11.10
C LEU A 17 1.56 -0.44 -12.40
N SER A 18 2.16 0.57 -13.04
CA SER A 18 2.94 0.35 -14.27
C SER A 18 4.19 -0.48 -13.96
N THR A 19 4.15 -1.77 -14.29
CA THR A 19 5.23 -2.72 -14.00
C THR A 19 5.19 -3.93 -14.92
N ASN A 20 6.37 -4.38 -15.35
CA ASN A 20 6.57 -5.61 -16.13
C ASN A 20 6.81 -6.85 -15.26
N LYS A 21 6.69 -6.72 -13.93
CA LYS A 21 6.95 -7.81 -12.99
C LYS A 21 5.85 -8.86 -13.05
N SER A 22 6.19 -10.12 -12.82
CA SER A 22 5.22 -11.21 -12.64
C SER A 22 4.44 -11.04 -11.33
N ASN A 23 3.28 -11.71 -11.21
CA ASN A 23 2.49 -11.67 -9.97
C ASN A 23 3.28 -12.20 -8.76
N GLU A 24 4.14 -13.20 -8.97
CA GLU A 24 4.98 -13.73 -7.89
C GLU A 24 6.01 -12.71 -7.42
N ALA A 25 6.65 -12.00 -8.35
CA ALA A 25 7.56 -10.90 -8.01
C ALA A 25 6.83 -9.75 -7.30
N LEU A 26 5.58 -9.47 -7.68
CA LEU A 26 4.74 -8.48 -6.98
C LEU A 26 4.43 -8.92 -5.55
N LYS A 27 4.05 -10.18 -5.31
CA LYS A 27 3.82 -10.69 -3.95
C LYS A 27 5.05 -10.53 -3.07
N GLN A 28 6.23 -10.85 -3.60
CA GLN A 28 7.49 -10.66 -2.88
C GLN A 28 7.76 -9.19 -2.55
N ILE A 29 7.42 -8.26 -3.44
CA ILE A 29 7.56 -6.82 -3.19
C ILE A 29 6.61 -6.37 -2.09
N SER A 30 5.34 -6.79 -2.11
CA SER A 30 4.39 -6.45 -1.03
C SER A 30 4.90 -6.95 0.32
N ALA A 31 5.27 -8.23 0.40
CA ALA A 31 5.77 -8.84 1.64
C ALA A 31 7.02 -8.13 2.18
N LYS A 32 7.97 -7.78 1.31
CA LYS A 32 9.16 -7.01 1.70
C LYS A 32 8.82 -5.61 2.18
N ALA A 33 7.89 -4.92 1.53
CA ALA A 33 7.48 -3.58 1.92
C ALA A 33 6.82 -3.59 3.31
N VAL A 34 5.94 -4.55 3.58
CA VAL A 34 5.34 -4.74 4.91
C VAL A 34 6.42 -5.02 5.96
N LEU A 35 7.34 -5.94 5.68
CA LEU A 35 8.43 -6.26 6.60
C LEU A 35 9.31 -5.03 6.91
N SER A 36 9.65 -4.22 5.89
CA SER A 36 10.40 -2.98 6.11
C SER A 36 9.64 -1.99 6.98
N ALA A 37 8.33 -1.84 6.77
CA ALA A 37 7.49 -0.99 7.62
C ALA A 37 7.54 -1.46 9.09
N ASP A 38 7.42 -2.76 9.33
CA ASP A 38 7.44 -3.35 10.67
C ASP A 38 8.81 -3.21 11.33
N MET A 39 9.90 -3.42 10.59
CA MET A 39 11.26 -3.18 11.09
C MET A 39 11.46 -1.73 11.51
N HIS A 40 10.97 -0.76 10.71
CA HIS A 40 11.04 0.65 11.08
C HIS A 40 10.20 0.98 12.31
N ARG A 41 9.02 0.36 12.45
CA ARG A 41 8.19 0.51 13.66
C ARG A 41 8.90 -0.05 14.90
N ALA A 42 9.48 -1.24 14.80
CA ALA A 42 10.23 -1.89 15.89
C ALA A 42 11.43 -1.04 16.32
N ALA A 43 12.30 -0.65 15.38
CA ALA A 43 13.46 0.20 15.66
C ALA A 43 13.06 1.56 16.28
N SER A 44 11.89 2.08 15.94
CA SER A 44 11.36 3.31 16.55
C SER A 44 10.89 3.11 17.99
N LEU A 45 10.30 1.95 18.29
CA LEU A 45 9.87 1.59 19.65
C LEU A 45 11.08 1.30 20.56
N ASP A 46 12.12 0.69 20.00
CA ASP A 46 13.37 0.38 20.71
C ASP A 46 14.26 1.61 20.92
N GLY A 47 13.88 2.77 20.37
CA GLY A 47 14.64 4.03 20.47
C GLY A 47 15.89 4.06 19.60
N GLU A 48 16.10 3.05 18.74
CA GLU A 48 17.24 2.94 17.82
C GLU A 48 17.14 3.89 16.64
N SER A 49 15.93 4.36 16.32
CA SER A 49 15.67 5.28 15.22
C SER A 49 14.54 6.25 15.58
N PRO A 50 14.61 7.54 15.17
CA PRO A 50 13.44 8.41 15.27
C PRO A 50 12.28 7.83 14.45
N CYS A 51 11.06 7.90 14.97
CA CYS A 51 9.88 7.40 14.26
C CYS A 51 9.66 8.15 12.94
N ILE A 52 10.08 7.54 11.83
CA ILE A 52 9.88 8.11 10.49
C ILE A 52 8.53 7.62 9.96
N THR A 53 7.44 8.16 10.50
CA THR A 53 6.06 7.85 10.08
C THR A 53 5.88 7.96 8.56
N ARG A 54 6.57 8.90 7.92
CA ARG A 54 6.56 9.05 6.45
C ARG A 54 7.11 7.83 5.72
N LEU A 55 8.19 7.23 6.22
CA LEU A 55 8.83 6.06 5.59
C LEU A 55 7.98 4.81 5.77
N ILE A 56 7.45 4.60 6.98
CA ILE A 56 6.48 3.54 7.28
C ILE A 56 5.26 3.67 6.35
N GLN A 57 4.72 4.89 6.19
CA GLN A 57 3.60 5.14 5.29
C GLN A 57 3.96 4.87 3.83
N GLN A 58 5.17 5.23 3.38
CA GLN A 58 5.64 4.95 2.02
C GLN A 58 5.69 3.44 1.75
N HIS A 59 6.18 2.65 2.71
CA HIS A 59 6.22 1.20 2.60
C HIS A 59 4.81 0.59 2.54
N HIS A 60 3.88 1.04 3.39
CA HIS A 60 2.49 0.59 3.32
C HIS A 60 1.81 0.99 2.01
N ASN A 61 2.04 2.20 1.51
CA ASN A 61 1.50 2.63 0.23
C ASN A 61 2.03 1.78 -0.93
N LEU A 62 3.31 1.39 -0.89
CA LEU A 62 3.89 0.48 -1.88
C LEU A 62 3.23 -0.91 -1.82
N ALA A 63 3.10 -1.48 -0.62
CA ALA A 63 2.42 -2.77 -0.43
C ALA A 63 0.99 -2.75 -0.98
N ALA A 64 0.21 -1.73 -0.60
CA ALA A 64 -1.17 -1.55 -1.06
C ALA A 64 -1.28 -1.39 -2.59
N ALA A 65 -0.39 -0.60 -3.20
CA ALA A 65 -0.38 -0.42 -4.66
C ALA A 65 -0.06 -1.73 -5.39
N VAL A 66 0.87 -2.52 -4.86
CA VAL A 66 1.29 -3.80 -5.43
C VAL A 66 0.20 -4.86 -5.28
N GLU A 67 -0.45 -4.95 -4.12
CA GLU A 67 -1.59 -5.85 -3.90
C GLU A 67 -2.78 -5.50 -4.77
N THR A 68 -3.07 -4.19 -4.90
CA THR A 68 -4.10 -3.70 -5.81
C THR A 68 -3.82 -4.15 -7.25
N GLU A 69 -2.57 -4.05 -7.72
CA GLU A 69 -2.21 -4.52 -9.05
C GLU A 69 -2.40 -6.03 -9.21
N ILE A 70 -2.03 -6.84 -8.22
CA ILE A 70 -2.26 -8.29 -8.24
C ILE A 70 -3.75 -8.61 -8.38
N ILE A 71 -4.60 -7.93 -7.60
CA ILE A 71 -6.05 -8.08 -7.67
C ILE A 71 -6.57 -7.66 -9.05
N LEU A 72 -6.18 -6.49 -9.55
CA LEU A 72 -6.59 -6.00 -10.86
C LEU A 72 -6.17 -6.95 -11.99
N ARG A 73 -5.00 -7.58 -11.91
CA ARG A 73 -4.58 -8.60 -12.88
C ARG A 73 -5.43 -9.85 -12.78
N SER A 74 -5.76 -10.29 -11.57
CA SER A 74 -6.60 -11.47 -11.35
C SER A 74 -8.02 -11.32 -11.90
N ILE A 75 -8.54 -10.09 -11.97
CA ILE A 75 -9.89 -9.79 -12.47
C ILE A 75 -9.90 -9.57 -13.99
N PHE A 76 -8.90 -8.86 -14.52
CA PHE A 76 -8.96 -8.32 -15.89
C PHE A 76 -8.04 -8.99 -16.92
N ASN A 77 -7.10 -9.84 -16.49
CA ASN A 77 -6.10 -10.44 -17.39
C ASN A 77 -6.27 -11.97 -17.51
N HIS A 78 -7.52 -12.45 -17.58
CA HIS A 78 -7.86 -13.86 -17.83
C HIS A 78 -7.49 -14.30 -19.25
#